data_AF-A0A0K1ZJD8-F1
#
_entry.id   AF-A0A0K1ZJD8-F1
#
_cell.length_a   1.000
_cell.length_b   1.000
_cell.length_c   1.000
_cell.angle_alpha   90.00
_cell.angle_beta   90.00
_cell.angle_gamma   90.00
#
_symmetry.space_group_name_H-M   'P 1'
#
loop_
_entity.id
_entity.type
_entity.pdbx_description
1 polymer ?
#
loop_
_entity_poly.entity_id
_entity_poly.type
_entity_poly.pdbx_seq_one_letter_code
_entity_poly.pdbx_strand_id
1 'polypeptide(L)' 'MTFHDDCKIEVAAYEISPDTWRAEVVISRVSTGETLLPLTTVLDSVSAYPTAGGALEAARAYAEGIIEDGALDAKPKAA' A
#
# COMPACT_ATOMS: atom_id res chain seq x y z
N MET A 1 -7.96 7.96 -18.98
CA MET A 1 -7.16 7.59 -17.79
C MET A 1 -8.13 7.01 -16.79
N THR A 2 -8.02 5.73 -16.47
CA THR A 2 -8.87 5.10 -15.46
C THR A 2 -8.42 5.52 -14.05
N PHE A 3 -9.25 5.30 -13.03
CA PHE A 3 -8.84 5.53 -11.64
C PHE A 3 -7.57 4.75 -11.28
N HIS A 4 -7.47 3.52 -11.79
CA HIS A 4 -6.29 2.67 -11.64
C HIS A 4 -5.03 3.32 -12.26
N ASP A 5 -5.13 3.86 -13.48
CA ASP A 5 -4.03 4.58 -14.13
C ASP A 5 -3.63 5.86 -13.38
N ASP A 6 -4.57 6.47 -12.65
CA ASP A 6 -4.35 7.67 -11.85
C ASP A 6 -3.80 7.38 -10.44
N CYS A 7 -3.70 6.11 -10.04
CA CYS A 7 -3.15 5.73 -8.75
C CYS A 7 -1.64 5.45 -8.84
N LYS A 8 -0.89 5.99 -7.89
CA LYS A 8 0.51 5.68 -7.63
C LYS A 8 0.61 4.91 -6.32
N ILE A 9 1.13 3.70 -6.39
CA ILE A 9 1.47 2.89 -5.22
C ILE A 9 2.96 3.13 -4.89
N GLU A 10 3.24 3.48 -3.65
CA GLU A 10 4.60 3.55 -3.12
C GLU A 10 4.71 2.54 -1.98
N VAL A 11 5.62 1.58 -2.13
CA VAL A 11 5.87 0.54 -1.13
C VAL A 11 7.29 0.71 -0.60
N ALA A 12 7.42 0.67 0.72
CA ALA A 12 8.70 0.62 1.40
C ALA A 12 8.70 -0.55 2.36
N ALA A 13 9.73 -1.40 2.28
CA ALA A 13 10.00 -2.39 3.29
C ALA A 13 11.39 -2.12 3.87
N TYR A 14 11.50 -2.15 5.19
CA TYR A 14 12.77 -1.98 5.89
C TYR A 14 12.92 -3.02 6.99
N GLU A 15 14.15 -3.51 7.12
CA GLU A 15 14.57 -4.35 8.23
C GLU A 15 14.78 -3.49 9.47
N ILE A 16 14.03 -3.77 10.53
CA ILE A 16 14.18 -3.13 11.85
C ILE A 16 15.18 -3.94 12.68
N SER A 17 15.18 -5.26 12.52
CA SER A 17 16.02 -6.23 13.22
C SER A 17 16.11 -7.52 12.39
N PRO A 18 17.06 -8.44 12.68
CA PRO A 18 17.23 -9.69 11.92
C PRO A 18 15.94 -10.52 11.81
N ASP A 19 15.09 -10.41 12.83
CA ASP A 19 13.79 -11.10 12.95
C ASP A 19 12.61 -10.12 12.94
N THR A 20 12.78 -8.89 12.44
CA THR A 20 11.69 -7.92 12.35
C THR A 20 11.89 -7.01 11.17
N TRP A 21 10.93 -7.00 10.25
CA TRP A 21 10.85 -6.02 9.18
C TRP A 21 9.45 -5.42 9.19
N ARG A 22 9.32 -4.26 8.57
CA ARG A 22 8.05 -3.57 8.41
C ARG A 22 7.87 -3.20 6.95
N ALA A 23 6.70 -3.52 6.42
CA ALA A 23 6.30 -3.10 5.08
C ALA A 23 5.15 -2.09 5.18
N GLU A 24 5.35 -0.96 4.52
CA GLU A 24 4.43 0.15 4.48
C GLU A 24 4.05 0.47 3.04
N VAL A 25 2.80 0.89 2.87
CA VAL A 25 2.25 1.30 1.59
C VAL A 25 1.63 2.68 1.70
N VAL A 26 1.78 3.47 0.65
CA VAL A 26 1.05 4.71 0.40
C VAL A 26 0.41 4.61 -0.98
N ILE A 27 -0.84 5.06 -1.10
CA ILE A 27 -1.52 5.21 -2.39
C ILE A 27 -1.89 6.67 -2.58
N SER A 28 -1.46 7.24 -3.70
CA SER A 28 -1.70 8.65 -4.04
C SER A 28 -2.30 8.78 -5.43
N ARG A 29 -3.13 9.80 -5.67
CA ARG A 29 -3.51 10.19 -7.03
C ARG A 29 -2.39 10.96 -7.71
N VAL A 30 -2.04 10.55 -8.92
CA VAL A 30 -1.04 11.22 -9.76
C VAL A 30 -1.55 12.58 -10.22
N SER A 31 -2.82 12.66 -10.63
CA SER A 31 -3.41 13.89 -11.16
C SER A 31 -3.55 15.02 -10.14
N THR A 32 -3.87 14.70 -8.88
CA THR A 32 -4.20 15.69 -7.85
C THR A 32 -3.18 15.75 -6.71
N GLY A 33 -2.31 14.74 -6.57
CA GLY A 33 -1.46 14.57 -5.39
C GLY A 33 -2.23 14.17 -4.13
N GLU A 34 -3.53 13.86 -4.23
CA GLU A 34 -4.37 13.44 -3.10
C GLU A 34 -3.87 12.09 -2.57
N THR A 35 -3.52 12.02 -1.29
CA THR A 35 -3.24 10.75 -0.62
C THR A 35 -4.55 10.01 -0.39
N LEU A 36 -4.75 8.90 -1.10
CA LEU A 36 -5.94 8.05 -0.99
C LEU A 36 -5.80 7.07 0.18
N LEU A 37 -4.63 6.46 0.31
CA LEU A 37 -4.28 5.61 1.44
C LEU A 37 -3.05 6.25 2.12
N PRO A 38 -3.19 6.77 3.35
CA PRO A 38 -2.05 7.26 4.12
C PRO A 38 -1.10 6.11 4.43
N LEU A 39 0.12 6.44 4.86
CA LEU A 39 1.15 5.45 5.22
C LEU A 39 0.57 4.37 6.14
N THR A 40 0.35 3.20 5.56
CA THR A 40 -0.31 2.07 6.22
C THR A 40 0.69 0.95 6.36
N THR A 41 0.88 0.48 7.59
CA THR A 41 1.66 -0.72 7.84
C THR A 41 0.82 -1.93 7.47
N VAL A 42 1.20 -2.61 6.39
CA VAL A 42 0.47 -3.79 5.90
C VAL A 42 0.90 -5.02 6.68
N LEU A 43 2.19 -5.10 6.99
CA LEU A 43 2.79 -6.29 7.57
C LEU A 43 3.94 -5.91 8.51
N ASP A 44 3.93 -6.49 9.71
CA ASP A 44 4.94 -6.30 10.76
C ASP A 44 5.53 -7.62 11.29
N SER A 45 5.13 -8.78 10.73
CA SER A 45 5.50 -10.09 11.28
C SER A 45 6.32 -10.95 10.32
N VAL A 46 7.56 -11.26 10.73
CA VAL A 46 8.47 -12.22 10.06
C VAL A 46 7.94 -13.63 9.93
N SER A 47 6.95 -14.00 10.77
CA SER A 47 6.40 -15.35 10.79
C SER A 47 5.69 -15.73 9.47
N ALA A 48 5.14 -14.73 8.77
CA ALA A 48 4.45 -14.91 7.49
C ALA A 48 5.35 -14.63 6.28
N TYR A 49 6.35 -13.73 6.41
CA TYR A 49 7.29 -13.44 5.34
C TYR A 49 8.72 -13.43 5.88
N PRO A 50 9.57 -14.39 5.49
CA PRO A 50 10.92 -14.53 6.04
C PRO A 50 11.90 -13.47 5.55
N THR A 51 11.52 -12.62 4.59
CA THR A 51 12.38 -11.58 4.02
C THR A 51 11.61 -10.29 3.78
N ALA A 52 12.30 -9.15 3.88
CA ALA A 52 11.75 -7.85 3.54
C ALA A 52 11.28 -7.76 2.06
N GLY A 53 11.90 -8.53 1.16
CA GLY A 53 11.45 -8.63 -0.24
C GLY A 53 10.09 -9.30 -0.38
N GLY A 54 9.84 -10.40 0.33
CA GLY A 54 8.52 -11.05 0.32
C GLY A 54 7.43 -10.16 0.93
N ALA A 55 7.79 -9.40 1.96
CA ALA A 55 6.91 -8.41 2.56
C ALA A 55 6.56 -7.25 1.62
N LEU A 56 7.52 -6.78 0.82
CA LEU A 56 7.31 -5.72 -0.17
C LEU A 56 6.32 -6.17 -1.25
N GLU A 57 6.51 -7.37 -1.81
CA GLU A 57 5.61 -7.92 -2.81
C GLU A 57 4.19 -8.11 -2.25
N ALA A 58 4.07 -8.56 -0.99
CA ALA A 58 2.77 -8.70 -0.33
C ALA A 58 2.10 -7.36 -0.03
N ALA A 59 2.85 -6.35 0.42
CA ALA A 59 2.34 -5.00 0.62
C ALA A 59 1.90 -4.35 -0.70
N ARG A 60 2.61 -4.64 -1.79
CA ARG A 60 2.20 -4.23 -3.14
C ARG A 60 0.90 -4.90 -3.58
N ALA A 61 0.80 -6.22 -3.45
CA ALA A 61 -0.40 -6.97 -3.81
C ALA A 61 -1.62 -6.52 -2.99
N TYR A 62 -1.42 -6.19 -1.71
CA TYR A 62 -2.46 -5.57 -0.86
C TYR A 62 -2.92 -4.22 -1.41
N ALA A 63 -1.99 -3.37 -1.83
CA ALA A 63 -2.27 -2.06 -2.43
C ALA A 63 -3.05 -2.19 -3.74
N GLU A 64 -2.60 -3.09 -4.62
CA GLU A 64 -3.23 -3.37 -5.91
C GLU A 64 -4.66 -3.88 -5.70
N GLY A 65 -4.87 -4.79 -4.74
CA GLY A 65 -6.19 -5.27 -4.36
C GLY A 65 -7.14 -4.17 -3.87
N ILE A 66 -6.65 -3.19 -3.11
CA ILE A 66 -7.46 -2.03 -2.67
C ILE A 66 -7.93 -1.17 -3.86
N ILE A 67 -7.08 -1.00 -4.88
CA ILE A 67 -7.43 -0.22 -6.08
C ILE A 67 -8.42 -1.01 -6.93
N GLU A 68 -8.21 -2.31 -7.11
CA GLU A 68 -9.11 -3.19 -7.87
C GLU A 68 -10.48 -3.34 -7.22
N ASP A 69 -10.57 -3.37 -5.89
CA ASP A 69 -11.82 -3.41 -5.14
C ASP A 69 -12.63 -2.10 -5.28
N GLY A 70 -11.98 -1.01 -5.76
CA GLY A 70 -12.62 0.29 -5.91
C GLY A 70 -12.92 0.98 -4.58
N ALA A 71 -12.42 0.46 -3.46
CA ALA A 71 -12.60 1.01 -2.12
C ALA A 71 -12.17 2.49 -2.01
N LEU A 72 -11.21 2.91 -2.82
CA LEU A 72 -10.68 4.28 -2.86
C LEU A 72 -11.35 5.18 -3.92
N ASP A 73 -12.14 4.60 -4.85
CA ASP A 73 -12.92 5.38 -5.83
C ASP A 73 -14.18 5.98 -5.21
N ALA A 74 -14.71 5.31 -4.18
CA ALA A 74 -15.81 5.79 -3.37
C ALA A 74 -15.37 6.99 -2.51
N LYS A 75 -15.41 8.19 -3.07
CA LYS A 75 -15.41 9.42 -2.24
C LYS A 75 -16.56 9.28 -1.24
N PRO A 76 -16.35 9.37 0.09
CA PRO A 76 -17.46 9.71 0.95
C PRO A 76 -17.89 11.10 0.50
N LYS A 77 -19.07 11.18 -0.11
CA LYS A 77 -19.80 12.44 -0.23
C LYS A 77 -19.97 12.92 1.20
N ALA A 78 -19.12 13.85 1.63
CA ALA A 78 -19.30 14.56 2.87
C ALA A 78 -20.73 15.14 2.83
N ALA A 79 -21.58 14.64 3.72
CA ALA A 79 -22.95 15.06 3.90
C ALA A 79 -23.00 16.42 4.62
#